data_AF-V4K575-F1
#
_entry.id   AF-V4K575-F1
#
_cell.length_a   1.000
_cell.length_b   1.000
_cell.length_c   1.000
_cell.angle_alpha   90.00
_cell.angle_beta   90.00
_cell.angle_gamma   90.00
#
_symmetry.space_group_name_H-M   'P 1'
#
loop_
_entity.id
_entity.type
_entity.pdbx_description
1 polymer ?
#
loop_
_entity_poly.entity_id
_entity_poly.type
_entity_poly.pdbx_seq_one_letter_code
_entity_poly.pdbx_strand_id
1 'polypeptide(L)'
;MLKLLGVEGVTVSASRALPWGVGYASSGASAVAAALLASALRGVSIGRSLQAAHAVEVEDRTGLGDVLAISCGIGVVLRRRPGAPGLGEVDCVPAPPSVSVITLETGFMSTQELLSSLGQNYYLASEDLVKALDKDLSFDRFTSLVTQFTESLGLARWLLGEGADEVIRRTPGLIGYYAKKRLLVLLVEKDEAYDAVRHVTSNYRFKVRLLEPSREGPSLTFVT
;
A
#
# COMPACT_ATOMS: atom_id res chain seq x y z
N MET A 1 16.90 -11.87 -4.28
CA MET A 1 17.51 -10.51 -4.24
C MET A 1 18.87 -10.45 -3.53
N LEU A 2 19.02 -10.73 -2.22
CA LEU A 2 20.32 -10.57 -1.52
C LEU A 2 21.51 -11.24 -2.23
N LYS A 3 21.34 -12.49 -2.68
CA LYS A 3 22.33 -13.20 -3.51
C LYS A 3 22.68 -12.47 -4.81
N LEU A 4 21.70 -11.86 -5.49
CA LEU A 4 21.91 -11.09 -6.72
C LEU A 4 22.79 -9.85 -6.47
N LEU A 5 22.75 -9.31 -5.25
CA LEU A 5 23.59 -8.19 -4.81
C LEU A 5 24.91 -8.67 -4.19
N GLY A 6 25.24 -9.95 -4.31
CA GLY A 6 26.46 -10.55 -3.77
C GLY A 6 26.48 -10.66 -2.24
N VAL A 7 25.36 -10.52 -1.55
CA VAL A 7 25.32 -10.71 -0.11
C VAL A 7 25.34 -12.22 0.19
N GLU A 8 26.50 -12.71 0.64
CA GLU A 8 26.78 -14.12 0.94
C GLU A 8 27.43 -14.27 2.32
N GLY A 9 27.38 -15.47 2.89
CA GLY A 9 28.02 -15.76 4.18
C GLY A 9 27.42 -15.03 5.39
N VAL A 10 26.22 -14.44 5.26
CA VAL A 10 25.52 -13.74 6.32
C VAL A 10 24.25 -14.47 6.74
N THR A 11 23.94 -14.45 8.03
CA THR A 11 22.63 -14.88 8.54
C THR A 11 21.68 -13.70 8.52
N VAL A 12 20.53 -13.87 7.85
CA VAL A 12 19.50 -12.85 7.77
C VAL A 12 18.25 -13.33 8.49
N SER A 13 17.82 -12.58 9.50
CA SER A 13 16.53 -12.74 10.13
C SER A 13 15.59 -11.64 9.62
N ALA A 14 14.34 -12.01 9.37
CA ALA A 14 13.30 -11.08 8.93
C ALA A 14 12.07 -11.25 9.81
N SER A 15 11.56 -10.13 10.32
CA SER A 15 10.28 -10.07 11.02
C SER A 15 9.33 -9.15 10.27
N ARG A 16 8.02 -9.37 10.45
CA ARG A 16 6.98 -8.59 9.78
C ARG A 16 5.78 -8.47 10.69
N ALA A 17 5.21 -7.26 10.76
CA ALA A 17 3.99 -7.01 11.52
C ALA A 17 2.72 -7.44 10.74
N LEU A 18 2.80 -7.49 9.41
CA LEU A 18 1.65 -7.65 8.51
C LEU A 18 1.75 -8.94 7.66
N PRO A 19 0.59 -9.55 7.32
CA PRO A 19 0.55 -10.83 6.60
C PRO A 19 0.96 -10.70 5.12
N TRP A 20 1.22 -11.84 4.50
CA TRP A 20 1.51 -11.94 3.06
C TRP A 20 0.21 -12.02 2.26
N GLY A 21 0.20 -11.49 1.04
CA GLY A 21 -0.86 -11.74 0.05
C GLY A 21 -2.26 -11.20 0.37
N VAL A 22 -2.42 -10.40 1.43
CA VAL A 22 -3.71 -9.77 1.74
C VAL A 22 -3.89 -8.45 0.98
N GLY A 23 -2.84 -7.61 0.94
CA GLY A 23 -2.91 -6.27 0.32
C GLY A 23 -1.88 -5.26 0.86
N TYR A 24 -1.24 -5.55 1.99
CA TYR A 24 -0.33 -4.62 2.70
C TYR A 24 1.02 -4.34 2.06
N ALA A 25 1.32 -4.86 0.87
CA ALA A 25 2.63 -4.71 0.22
C ALA A 25 3.83 -5.28 1.04
N SER A 26 3.62 -6.30 1.87
CA SER A 26 4.67 -6.93 2.68
C SER A 26 5.87 -7.46 1.86
N SER A 27 5.65 -7.80 0.58
CA SER A 27 6.71 -8.21 -0.36
C SER A 27 7.60 -7.07 -0.77
N GLY A 28 7.01 -6.00 -1.32
CA GLY A 28 7.72 -4.78 -1.63
C GLY A 28 8.46 -4.23 -0.41
N ALA A 29 7.84 -4.24 0.77
CA ALA A 29 8.48 -3.78 2.01
C ALA A 29 9.72 -4.64 2.38
N SER A 30 9.60 -5.97 2.28
CA SER A 30 10.73 -6.88 2.54
C SER A 30 11.83 -6.74 1.49
N ALA A 31 11.48 -6.52 0.22
CA ALA A 31 12.43 -6.28 -0.85
C ALA A 31 13.18 -4.95 -0.63
N VAL A 32 12.50 -3.90 -0.20
CA VAL A 32 13.12 -2.62 0.18
C VAL A 32 14.05 -2.79 1.39
N ALA A 33 13.61 -3.49 2.44
CA ALA A 33 14.44 -3.73 3.63
C ALA A 33 15.73 -4.50 3.27
N ALA A 34 15.61 -5.55 2.45
CA ALA A 34 16.77 -6.29 1.97
C ALA A 34 17.69 -5.44 1.06
N ALA A 35 17.15 -4.44 0.34
CA ALA A 35 17.96 -3.57 -0.51
C ALA A 35 18.79 -2.60 0.32
N LEU A 36 18.20 -2.05 1.38
CA LEU A 36 18.92 -1.26 2.37
C LEU A 36 20.00 -2.08 3.07
N LEU A 37 19.68 -3.32 3.48
CA LEU A 37 20.66 -4.23 4.07
C LEU A 37 21.82 -4.55 3.11
N ALA A 38 21.52 -4.87 1.85
CA ALA A 38 22.55 -5.15 0.85
C ALA A 38 23.41 -3.92 0.56
N SER A 39 22.81 -2.73 0.49
CA SER A 39 23.54 -1.46 0.36
C SER A 39 24.53 -1.28 1.50
N ALA A 40 24.09 -1.52 2.74
CA ALA A 40 24.92 -1.40 3.95
C ALA A 40 26.08 -2.41 3.98
N LEU A 41 25.82 -3.66 3.65
CA LEU A 41 26.82 -4.73 3.73
C LEU A 41 27.85 -4.70 2.58
N ARG A 42 27.46 -4.19 1.41
CA ARG A 42 28.28 -4.25 0.20
C ARG A 42 28.84 -2.89 -0.24
N GLY A 43 28.43 -1.80 0.40
CA GLY A 43 28.82 -0.45 -0.02
C GLY A 43 28.25 -0.05 -1.39
N VAL A 44 27.16 -0.67 -1.83
CA VAL A 44 26.47 -0.34 -3.09
C VAL A 44 25.46 0.78 -2.84
N SER A 45 25.26 1.69 -3.80
CA SER A 45 24.28 2.77 -3.66
C SER A 45 22.86 2.25 -3.39
N ILE A 46 22.14 2.87 -2.45
CA ILE A 46 20.74 2.55 -2.11
C ILE A 46 19.86 2.52 -3.36
N GLY A 47 19.98 3.51 -4.25
CA GLY A 47 19.21 3.58 -5.50
C GLY A 47 19.36 2.33 -6.37
N ARG A 48 20.60 1.86 -6.61
CA ARG A 48 20.84 0.60 -7.36
C ARG A 48 20.28 -0.62 -6.64
N SER A 49 20.41 -0.70 -5.31
CA SER A 49 19.84 -1.80 -4.54
C SER A 49 18.30 -1.81 -4.62
N LEU A 50 17.66 -0.64 -4.60
CA LEU A 50 16.22 -0.49 -4.76
C LEU A 50 15.77 -0.83 -6.19
N GLN A 51 16.58 -0.54 -7.21
CA GLN A 51 16.31 -0.98 -8.59
C GLN A 51 16.37 -2.51 -8.69
N ALA A 52 17.33 -3.16 -8.04
CA ALA A 52 17.39 -4.62 -7.98
C ALA A 52 16.20 -5.21 -7.21
N ALA A 53 15.75 -4.57 -6.12
CA ALA A 53 14.52 -4.97 -5.42
C ALA A 53 13.29 -4.89 -6.32
N HIS A 54 13.16 -3.80 -7.09
CA HIS A 54 12.07 -3.63 -8.05
C HIS A 54 12.12 -4.69 -9.15
N ALA A 55 13.29 -4.95 -9.72
CA ALA A 55 13.46 -5.97 -10.76
C ALA A 55 13.00 -7.35 -10.27
N VAL A 56 13.42 -7.75 -9.07
CA VAL A 56 12.99 -9.02 -8.47
C VAL A 56 11.47 -9.08 -8.27
N GLU A 57 10.83 -8.02 -7.78
CA GLU A 57 9.37 -8.01 -7.61
C GLU A 57 8.61 -8.12 -8.94
N VAL A 58 9.15 -7.56 -10.01
CA VAL A 58 8.59 -7.65 -11.37
C VAL A 58 8.80 -9.04 -11.96
N GLU A 59 10.02 -9.58 -11.88
CA GLU A 59 10.40 -10.91 -12.37
C GLU A 59 9.59 -12.02 -11.68
N ASP A 60 9.45 -11.93 -10.36
CA ASP A 60 8.68 -12.88 -9.54
C ASP A 60 7.16 -12.63 -9.60
N ARG A 61 6.72 -11.60 -10.34
CA ARG A 61 5.30 -11.18 -10.50
C ARG A 61 4.60 -10.90 -9.17
N THR A 62 5.35 -10.46 -8.17
CA THR A 62 4.85 -10.16 -6.82
C THR A 62 4.43 -8.71 -6.67
N GLY A 63 4.96 -7.78 -7.46
CA GLY A 63 4.60 -6.36 -7.39
C GLY A 63 5.12 -5.53 -8.56
N LEU A 64 4.32 -4.55 -9.00
CA LEU A 64 4.68 -3.61 -10.07
C LEU A 64 5.05 -2.21 -9.56
N GLY A 65 4.66 -1.86 -8.33
CA GLY A 65 4.74 -0.48 -7.85
C GLY A 65 5.03 -0.30 -6.37
N ASP A 66 5.00 -1.37 -5.58
CA ASP A 66 5.16 -1.26 -4.14
C ASP A 66 6.57 -0.75 -3.77
N VAL A 67 7.63 -1.23 -4.44
CA VAL A 67 9.02 -0.76 -4.19
C VAL A 67 9.18 0.74 -4.46
N LEU A 68 8.63 1.25 -5.58
CA LEU A 68 8.69 2.67 -5.91
C LEU A 68 7.90 3.50 -4.89
N ALA A 69 6.69 3.07 -4.54
CA ALA A 69 5.85 3.79 -3.60
C ALA A 69 6.48 3.85 -2.19
N ILE A 70 6.99 2.70 -1.72
CA ILE A 70 7.65 2.58 -0.42
C ILE A 70 8.95 3.40 -0.38
N SER A 71 9.67 3.56 -1.50
CA SER A 71 10.89 4.38 -1.53
C SER A 71 10.64 5.86 -1.23
N CYS A 72 9.43 6.36 -1.47
CA CYS A 72 9.00 7.69 -1.05
C CYS A 72 8.46 7.67 0.39
N GLY A 73 7.59 6.70 0.68
CA GLY A 73 7.36 6.18 2.05
C GLY A 73 6.57 7.04 3.02
N ILE A 74 6.11 8.23 2.62
CA ILE A 74 5.37 9.16 3.49
C ILE A 74 3.92 9.28 3.04
N GLY A 75 2.99 9.15 3.99
CA GLY A 75 1.56 9.43 3.77
C GLY A 75 0.94 8.73 2.57
N VAL A 76 0.32 9.50 1.68
CA VAL A 76 -0.28 9.03 0.42
C VAL A 76 0.67 9.26 -0.74
N VAL A 77 0.67 8.33 -1.69
CA VAL A 77 1.70 8.26 -2.74
C VAL A 77 1.06 8.22 -4.12
N LEU A 78 1.54 9.08 -5.03
CA LEU A 78 1.22 9.05 -6.45
C LEU A 78 2.45 8.63 -7.26
N ARG A 79 2.29 7.62 -8.12
CA ARG A 79 3.32 7.24 -9.10
C ARG A 79 3.03 7.97 -10.41
N ARG A 80 3.71 9.09 -10.66
CA ARG A 80 3.54 9.90 -11.86
C ARG A 80 4.07 9.23 -13.12
N ARG A 81 5.19 8.51 -13.00
CA ARG A 81 5.83 7.83 -14.15
C ARG A 81 6.23 6.41 -13.77
N PRO A 82 5.89 5.40 -14.58
CA PRO A 82 6.26 4.02 -14.30
C PRO A 82 7.78 3.83 -14.35
N GLY A 83 8.29 2.96 -13.48
CA GLY A 83 9.70 2.57 -13.46
C GLY A 83 10.19 2.19 -12.05
N ALA A 84 11.42 1.69 -11.99
CA ALA A 84 12.12 1.44 -10.72
C ALA A 84 12.49 2.76 -10.01
N PRO A 85 12.82 2.75 -8.71
CA PRO A 85 13.39 3.93 -8.04
C PRO A 85 14.56 4.55 -8.82
N GLY A 86 14.52 5.87 -9.01
CA GLY A 86 15.47 6.62 -9.84
C GLY A 86 15.22 6.58 -11.35
N LEU A 87 14.33 5.69 -11.84
CA LEU A 87 13.89 5.64 -13.24
C LEU A 87 12.43 6.06 -13.40
N GLY A 88 11.55 5.67 -12.49
CA GLY A 88 10.17 6.15 -12.38
C GLY A 88 10.08 7.46 -11.60
N GLU A 89 8.88 8.02 -11.53
CA GLU A 89 8.60 9.25 -10.78
C GLU A 89 7.50 9.00 -9.76
N VAL A 90 7.74 9.45 -8.53
CA VAL A 90 6.85 9.28 -7.39
C VAL A 90 6.80 10.58 -6.61
N ASP A 91 5.60 10.91 -6.15
CA ASP A 91 5.34 12.06 -5.30
C ASP A 91 4.56 11.61 -4.06
N CYS A 92 4.77 12.28 -2.93
CA CYS A 92 4.16 11.94 -1.65
C CYS A 92 3.56 13.17 -0.99
N VAL A 93 2.40 12.97 -0.36
CA VAL A 93 1.77 13.97 0.49
C VAL A 93 1.58 13.38 1.88
N PRO A 94 2.05 14.06 2.95
CA PRO A 94 1.83 13.59 4.30
C PRO A 94 0.33 13.54 4.60
N ALA A 95 -0.10 12.45 5.26
CA ALA A 95 -1.43 12.41 5.84
C ALA A 95 -1.47 13.31 7.09
N PRO A 96 -2.59 13.98 7.40
CA PRO A 96 -2.70 14.77 8.63
C PRO A 96 -2.42 13.93 9.90
N PRO A 97 -1.89 14.55 10.99
CA PRO A 97 -1.69 13.88 12.28
C PRO A 97 -2.98 13.31 12.91
N SER A 98 -4.13 13.87 12.54
CA SER A 98 -5.46 13.46 12.99
C SER A 98 -6.02 12.24 12.25
N VAL A 99 -5.25 11.57 11.39
CA VAL A 99 -5.74 10.42 10.62
C VAL A 99 -5.19 9.11 11.17
N SER A 100 -6.09 8.14 11.35
CA SER A 100 -5.76 6.73 11.58
C SER A 100 -6.25 5.87 10.40
N VAL A 101 -5.69 4.66 10.29
CA VAL A 101 -5.99 3.70 9.22
C VAL A 101 -6.62 2.47 9.85
N ILE A 102 -7.81 2.08 9.39
CA ILE A 102 -8.45 0.82 9.74
C ILE A 102 -8.41 -0.10 8.55
N THR A 103 -7.99 -1.34 8.76
CA THR A 103 -7.94 -2.32 7.67
C THR A 103 -8.71 -3.59 8.00
N LEU A 104 -9.47 -4.11 7.04
CA LEU A 104 -10.22 -5.35 7.15
C LEU A 104 -9.61 -6.39 6.20
N GLU A 105 -9.12 -7.50 6.74
CA GLU A 105 -8.55 -8.61 5.98
C GLU A 105 -9.66 -9.60 5.56
N THR A 106 -9.99 -9.65 4.28
CA THR A 106 -11.08 -10.49 3.73
C THR A 106 -10.59 -11.78 3.08
N GLY A 107 -9.28 -12.01 3.06
CA GLY A 107 -8.68 -13.25 2.55
C GLY A 107 -7.29 -13.06 1.93
N PHE A 108 -6.87 -14.05 1.14
CA PHE A 108 -5.63 -14.03 0.37
C PHE A 108 -5.94 -13.83 -1.13
N MET A 109 -5.06 -13.11 -1.82
CA MET A 109 -5.05 -13.01 -3.29
C MET A 109 -3.63 -12.69 -3.78
N SER A 110 -3.15 -13.47 -4.73
CA SER A 110 -1.85 -13.22 -5.37
C SER A 110 -1.90 -11.97 -6.25
N THR A 111 -0.75 -11.36 -6.54
CA THR A 111 -0.69 -10.21 -7.47
C THR A 111 -1.12 -10.63 -8.87
N GLN A 112 -0.74 -11.83 -9.30
CA GLN A 112 -1.14 -12.39 -10.58
C GLN A 112 -2.67 -12.57 -10.67
N GLU A 113 -3.29 -13.16 -9.65
CA GLU A 113 -4.76 -13.32 -9.58
C GLU A 113 -5.49 -11.99 -9.67
N LEU A 114 -5.01 -10.97 -8.94
CA LEU A 114 -5.56 -9.62 -9.04
C LEU A 114 -5.47 -9.11 -10.48
N LEU A 115 -4.28 -9.08 -11.07
CA LEU A 115 -4.08 -8.49 -12.40
C LEU A 115 -4.90 -9.20 -13.47
N SER A 116 -5.10 -10.52 -13.34
CA SER A 116 -5.95 -11.31 -14.24
C SER A 116 -7.45 -11.08 -14.05
N SER A 117 -7.89 -10.54 -12.91
CA SER A 117 -9.31 -10.23 -12.66
C SER A 117 -9.71 -8.82 -13.08
N LEU A 118 -8.75 -7.92 -13.33
CA LEU A 118 -9.01 -6.55 -13.73
C LEU A 118 -9.44 -6.47 -15.21
N GLY A 119 -10.64 -5.95 -15.45
CA GLY A 119 -11.17 -5.70 -16.80
C GLY A 119 -10.84 -4.30 -17.32
N GLN A 120 -11.16 -4.04 -18.59
CA GLN A 120 -10.90 -2.76 -19.27
C GLN A 120 -11.48 -1.54 -18.54
N ASN A 121 -12.68 -1.68 -17.94
CA ASN A 121 -13.31 -0.61 -17.18
C ASN A 121 -12.45 -0.14 -15.99
N TYR A 122 -11.77 -1.07 -15.32
CA TYR A 122 -10.84 -0.72 -14.23
C TYR A 122 -9.71 0.16 -14.75
N TYR A 123 -9.10 -0.23 -15.87
CA TYR A 123 -7.97 0.50 -16.45
C TYR A 123 -8.37 1.91 -16.89
N LEU A 124 -9.51 2.07 -17.57
CA LEU A 124 -10.02 3.38 -17.99
C LEU A 124 -10.29 4.29 -16.78
N ALA A 125 -11.04 3.79 -15.79
CA ALA A 125 -11.31 4.53 -14.56
C ALA A 125 -10.03 4.88 -13.78
N SER A 126 -9.03 3.99 -13.80
CA SER A 126 -7.76 4.23 -13.13
C SER A 126 -6.92 5.30 -13.82
N GLU A 127 -6.98 5.40 -15.15
CA GLU A 127 -6.28 6.42 -15.91
C GLU A 127 -6.86 7.81 -15.62
N ASP A 128 -8.18 7.92 -15.56
CA ASP A 128 -8.87 9.17 -15.22
C ASP A 128 -8.58 9.59 -13.77
N LEU A 129 -8.60 8.64 -12.83
CA LEU A 129 -8.21 8.86 -11.43
C LEU A 129 -6.78 9.40 -11.33
N VAL A 130 -5.82 8.76 -12.00
CA VAL A 130 -4.40 9.17 -11.97
C VAL A 130 -4.22 10.55 -12.59
N LYS A 131 -4.86 10.84 -13.73
CA LYS A 131 -4.82 12.18 -14.36
C LYS A 131 -5.40 13.26 -13.46
N ALA A 132 -6.45 12.95 -12.68
CA ALA A 132 -7.04 13.89 -11.74
C ALA A 132 -6.11 14.16 -10.55
N LEU A 133 -5.48 13.13 -9.99
CA LEU A 133 -4.52 13.25 -8.89
C LEU A 133 -3.21 13.92 -9.31
N ASP A 134 -2.79 13.74 -10.57
CA ASP A 134 -1.56 14.38 -11.06
C ASP A 134 -1.69 15.91 -11.16
N LYS A 135 -2.89 16.41 -11.43
CA LYS A 135 -3.19 17.85 -11.46
C LYS A 135 -3.21 18.49 -10.08
N ASP A 136 -3.68 17.76 -9.07
CA ASP A 136 -3.82 18.21 -7.69
C ASP A 136 -3.68 17.02 -6.75
N LEU A 137 -2.45 16.78 -6.31
CA LEU A 137 -2.16 15.80 -5.28
C LEU A 137 -2.20 16.49 -3.91
N SER A 138 -3.35 16.40 -3.25
CA SER A 138 -3.53 16.73 -1.84
C SER A 138 -4.18 15.54 -1.13
N PHE A 139 -4.08 15.49 0.20
CA PHE A 139 -4.66 14.40 0.99
C PHE A 139 -6.19 14.31 0.77
N ASP A 140 -6.90 15.44 0.86
CA ASP A 140 -8.35 15.49 0.69
C ASP A 140 -8.77 15.09 -0.73
N ARG A 141 -8.00 15.53 -1.74
CA ARG A 141 -8.27 15.16 -3.14
C ARG A 141 -8.03 13.67 -3.36
N PHE A 142 -6.96 13.12 -2.77
CA PHE A 142 -6.68 11.69 -2.79
C PHE A 142 -7.82 10.90 -2.18
N THR A 143 -8.21 11.16 -0.93
CA THR A 143 -9.23 10.39 -0.23
C THR A 143 -10.58 10.46 -0.93
N SER A 144 -10.99 11.64 -1.40
CA SER A 144 -12.22 11.81 -2.17
C SER A 144 -12.20 10.98 -3.47
N LEU A 145 -11.14 11.09 -4.27
CA LEU A 145 -11.10 10.45 -5.59
C LEU A 145 -10.95 8.93 -5.50
N VAL A 146 -10.15 8.40 -4.56
CA VAL A 146 -10.02 6.93 -4.39
C VAL A 146 -11.30 6.30 -3.85
N THR A 147 -12.05 7.04 -3.02
CA THR A 147 -13.36 6.61 -2.52
C THR A 147 -14.36 6.51 -3.68
N GLN A 148 -14.47 7.57 -4.49
CA GLN A 148 -15.33 7.57 -5.68
C GLN A 148 -14.97 6.45 -6.67
N PHE A 149 -13.68 6.24 -6.91
CA PHE A 149 -13.19 5.15 -7.74
C PHE A 149 -13.62 3.78 -7.19
N THR A 150 -13.44 3.58 -5.88
CA THR A 150 -13.78 2.33 -5.18
C THR A 150 -15.28 2.02 -5.28
N GLU A 151 -16.12 3.04 -5.11
CA GLU A 151 -17.57 2.96 -5.21
C GLU A 151 -18.03 2.71 -6.65
N SER A 152 -17.48 3.44 -7.63
CA SER A 152 -17.87 3.31 -9.04
C SER A 152 -17.62 1.92 -9.61
N LEU A 153 -16.63 1.22 -9.06
CA LEU A 153 -16.26 -0.14 -9.45
C LEU A 153 -16.86 -1.21 -8.51
N GLY A 154 -17.59 -0.80 -7.46
CA GLY A 154 -18.19 -1.69 -6.47
C GLY A 154 -17.16 -2.56 -5.77
N LEU A 155 -15.95 -2.05 -5.50
CA LEU A 155 -14.86 -2.86 -4.96
C LEU A 155 -15.13 -3.28 -3.51
N ALA A 156 -15.73 -2.41 -2.70
CA ALA A 156 -16.13 -2.77 -1.34
C ALA A 156 -17.23 -3.84 -1.35
N ARG A 157 -18.23 -3.71 -2.24
CA ARG A 157 -19.24 -4.74 -2.46
C ARG A 157 -18.62 -6.07 -2.87
N TRP A 158 -17.62 -6.06 -3.76
CA TRP A 158 -16.91 -7.28 -4.13
C TRP A 158 -16.17 -7.94 -2.95
N LEU A 159 -15.69 -7.16 -1.99
CA LEU A 159 -15.00 -7.68 -0.80
C LEU A 159 -15.95 -8.15 0.31
N LEU A 160 -17.04 -7.42 0.54
CA LEU A 160 -17.85 -7.54 1.76
C LEU A 160 -19.31 -7.92 1.49
N GLY A 161 -19.75 -7.97 0.24
CA GLY A 161 -21.12 -8.27 -0.16
C GLY A 161 -21.99 -7.04 -0.41
N GLU A 162 -23.25 -7.28 -0.76
CA GLU A 162 -24.23 -6.22 -1.04
C GLU A 162 -24.43 -5.27 0.15
N GLY A 163 -24.62 -3.98 -0.13
CA GLY A 163 -24.78 -2.93 0.89
C GLY A 163 -23.49 -2.50 1.59
N ALA A 164 -22.33 -3.02 1.20
CA ALA A 164 -21.06 -2.72 1.86
C ALA A 164 -20.74 -1.21 1.90
N ASP A 165 -20.93 -0.50 0.79
CA ASP A 165 -20.66 0.93 0.70
C ASP A 165 -21.53 1.72 1.71
N GLU A 166 -22.79 1.35 1.92
CA GLU A 166 -23.69 2.00 2.87
C GLU A 166 -23.24 1.79 4.32
N VAL A 167 -22.78 0.59 4.66
CA VAL A 167 -22.24 0.28 5.99
C VAL A 167 -20.95 1.05 6.23
N ILE A 168 -20.05 1.07 5.23
CA ILE A 168 -18.77 1.78 5.34
C ILE A 168 -19.00 3.28 5.51
N ARG A 169 -19.87 3.91 4.73
CA ARG A 169 -20.20 5.35 4.83
C ARG A 169 -20.71 5.78 6.21
N ARG A 170 -21.28 4.86 6.99
CA ARG A 170 -21.75 5.10 8.36
C ARG A 170 -20.67 4.91 9.42
N THR A 171 -19.44 4.59 9.03
CA THR A 171 -18.31 4.46 9.95
C THR A 171 -18.02 5.82 10.59
N PRO A 172 -18.00 5.92 11.93
CA PRO A 172 -17.61 7.14 12.64
C PRO A 172 -16.27 7.70 12.13
N GLY A 173 -16.22 9.02 11.94
CA GLY A 173 -15.01 9.72 11.48
C GLY A 173 -14.50 9.31 10.09
N LEU A 174 -15.29 8.65 9.23
CA LEU A 174 -14.81 8.25 7.90
C LEU A 174 -14.38 9.45 7.05
N ILE A 175 -13.12 9.42 6.61
CA ILE A 175 -12.52 10.38 5.67
C ILE A 175 -12.60 9.82 4.24
N GLY A 176 -12.31 8.53 4.07
CA GLY A 176 -12.35 7.87 2.77
C GLY A 176 -11.96 6.40 2.88
N TYR A 177 -12.17 5.63 1.82
CA TYR A 177 -11.82 4.22 1.81
C TYR A 177 -11.46 3.72 0.41
N TYR A 178 -10.68 2.64 0.37
CA TYR A 178 -10.36 1.97 -0.88
C TYR A 178 -10.06 0.49 -0.66
N ALA A 179 -10.06 -0.26 -1.75
CA ALA A 179 -9.76 -1.69 -1.75
C ALA A 179 -8.43 -1.98 -2.46
N LYS A 180 -7.63 -2.89 -1.91
CA LYS A 180 -6.46 -3.48 -2.58
C LYS A 180 -6.44 -4.98 -2.31
N LYS A 181 -6.52 -5.79 -3.37
CA LYS A 181 -6.60 -7.26 -3.25
C LYS A 181 -7.73 -7.68 -2.32
N ARG A 182 -7.43 -8.35 -1.20
CA ARG A 182 -8.38 -8.80 -0.17
C ARG A 182 -8.29 -7.96 1.09
N LEU A 183 -7.98 -6.68 0.92
CA LEU A 183 -7.85 -5.70 1.98
C LEU A 183 -8.76 -4.52 1.68
N LEU A 184 -9.69 -4.23 2.58
CA LEU A 184 -10.36 -2.93 2.61
C LEU A 184 -9.57 -2.02 3.56
N VAL A 185 -9.34 -0.78 3.14
CA VAL A 185 -8.63 0.25 3.90
C VAL A 185 -9.57 1.42 4.11
N LEU A 186 -9.78 1.82 5.36
CA LEU A 186 -10.53 3.01 5.75
C LEU A 186 -9.54 4.01 6.36
N LEU A 187 -9.67 5.26 5.96
CA LEU A 187 -9.04 6.41 6.58
C LEU A 187 -10.10 7.07 7.46
N VAL A 188 -9.78 7.26 8.73
CA VAL A 188 -10.71 7.81 9.72
C VAL A 188 -10.04 8.88 10.56
N GLU A 189 -10.83 9.81 11.09
CA GLU A 189 -10.39 10.73 12.13
C GLU A 189 -9.96 9.92 13.36
N LYS A 190 -8.83 10.32 13.95
CA LYS A 190 -8.09 9.58 14.95
C LYS A 190 -8.82 9.51 16.29
N ASP A 191 -9.55 10.56 16.65
CA ASP A 191 -10.40 10.62 17.83
C ASP A 191 -11.62 9.70 17.71
N GLU A 192 -12.10 9.44 16.50
CA GLU A 192 -13.21 8.52 16.19
C GLU A 192 -12.74 7.08 15.90
N ALA A 193 -11.43 6.81 15.86
CA ALA A 193 -10.88 5.54 15.39
C ALA A 193 -11.37 4.32 16.18
N TYR A 194 -11.58 4.45 17.49
CA TYR A 194 -12.12 3.36 18.31
C TYR A 194 -13.57 3.04 17.93
N ASP A 195 -14.39 4.07 17.70
CA ASP A 195 -15.81 3.93 17.36
C ASP A 195 -15.97 3.39 15.94
N ALA A 196 -15.09 3.81 15.04
CA ALA A 196 -14.93 3.23 13.72
C ALA A 196 -14.60 1.73 13.76
N VAL A 197 -13.63 1.31 14.59
CA VAL A 197 -13.31 -0.12 14.76
C VAL A 197 -14.51 -0.89 15.32
N ARG A 198 -15.21 -0.34 16.33
CA ARG A 198 -16.41 -0.95 16.90
C ARG A 198 -17.52 -1.11 15.85
N HIS A 199 -17.76 -0.09 15.03
CA HIS A 199 -18.74 -0.13 13.95
C HIS A 199 -18.39 -1.20 12.91
N VAL A 200 -17.14 -1.25 12.47
CA VAL A 200 -16.70 -2.24 11.48
C VAL A 200 -16.80 -3.67 12.01
N THR A 201 -16.34 -3.90 13.25
CA THR A 201 -16.32 -5.24 13.86
C THR A 201 -17.70 -5.77 14.26
N SER A 202 -18.68 -4.88 14.49
CA SER A 202 -20.07 -5.30 14.72
C SER A 202 -20.78 -5.72 13.44
N ASN A 203 -20.39 -5.16 12.29
CA ASN A 203 -20.99 -5.47 10.99
C ASN A 203 -20.27 -6.60 10.24
N TYR A 204 -18.96 -6.77 10.45
CA TYR A 204 -18.16 -7.73 9.70
C TYR A 204 -17.29 -8.61 10.59
N ARG A 205 -17.29 -9.92 10.31
CA ARG A 205 -16.45 -10.91 11.01
C ARG A 205 -15.11 -11.14 10.29
N PHE A 206 -14.36 -10.06 10.10
CA PHE A 206 -13.01 -10.11 9.53
C PHE A 206 -11.97 -9.68 10.56
N LYS A 207 -10.71 -10.03 10.30
CA LYS A 207 -9.61 -9.52 11.10
C LYS A 207 -9.43 -8.04 10.82
N VAL A 208 -9.59 -7.23 11.86
CA VAL A 208 -9.43 -5.77 11.80
C VAL A 208 -8.11 -5.37 12.42
N ARG A 209 -7.46 -4.35 11.85
CA ARG A 209 -6.30 -3.69 12.47
C ARG A 209 -6.50 -2.19 12.48
N LEU A 210 -6.02 -1.57 13.55
CA LEU A 210 -5.82 -0.13 13.65
C LEU A 210 -4.33 0.14 13.43
N LEU A 211 -4.04 0.99 12.45
CA LEU A 211 -2.71 1.36 11.98
C LEU A 211 -2.63 2.89 11.85
N GLU A 212 -1.43 3.40 11.62
CA GLU A 212 -1.19 4.83 11.40
C GLU A 212 -0.55 5.06 10.02
N PRO A 213 -0.83 6.19 9.35
CA PRO A 213 -0.09 6.57 8.14
C PRO A 213 1.40 6.72 8.43
N SER A 214 2.24 6.32 7.48
CA SER A 214 3.69 6.47 7.62
C SER A 214 4.10 7.95 7.67
N ARG A 215 5.03 8.26 8.58
CA ARG A 215 5.60 9.61 8.79
C ARG A 215 7.00 9.76 8.21
N GLU A 216 7.64 8.65 7.88
CA GLU A 216 9.01 8.60 7.38
C GLU A 216 9.17 7.48 6.36
N GLY A 217 10.20 7.59 5.53
CA GLY A 217 10.56 6.53 4.60
C GLY A 217 11.23 5.33 5.27
N PRO A 218 11.50 4.26 4.51
CA PRO A 218 12.29 3.13 4.97
C PRO A 218 13.64 3.58 5.52
N SER A 219 13.97 3.13 6.73
CA SER A 219 15.20 3.49 7.43
C SER A 219 16.10 2.27 7.68
N LEU A 220 17.38 2.56 7.91
CA LEU A 220 18.40 1.58 8.27
C LEU A 220 19.08 2.05 9.54
N THR A 221 19.14 1.17 10.55
CA THR A 221 19.79 1.45 11.83
C THR A 221 20.89 0.42 12.07
N PHE A 222 22.10 0.89 12.38
CA PHE A 222 23.20 0.03 12.82
C PHE A 222 23.09 -0.15 14.33
N VAL A 223 23.04 -1.40 14.79
CA VAL A 223 23.05 -1.75 16.21
C VAL A 223 24.44 -2.27 16.53
N THR A 224 25.11 -1.64 17.50
CA THR A 224 26.42 -2.02 18.02
C THR A 224 26.30 -2.93 19.23
#